data_AF-A0A970C0L7-F1
#
_entry.id   AF-A0A970C0L7-F1
#
_cell.length_a   1.000
_cell.length_b   1.000
_cell.length_c   1.000
_cell.angle_alpha   90.00
_cell.angle_beta   90.00
_cell.angle_gamma   90.00
#
_symmetry.space_group_name_H-M   'P 1'
#
loop_
_entity.id
_entity.type
_entity.pdbx_description
1 polymer ?
#
loop_
_entity_poly.entity_id
_entity_poly.type
_entity_poly.pdbx_seq_one_letter_code
_entity_poly.pdbx_strand_id
1 'polypeptide(L)'
;MMVALGGAAAAARTQVPLDLSGGFTLDAVCGPREFQVCLARGDKGLADLFGGMSAGNGALVLGEDRWVIAASAGPRYAYSLPGMGDHPRFYNADDGLPPDGVLSGADRLYHLPSVFGNATLGGDWTEADDPRTLAVRPNCVVVGALHRRATWQQASVTIELPDRQKGRYQDVNFVLAALDTPHRARQMRIVALYGPEGSDEQVLYAFGEQDAGGPLMTQPPPAGFTTVHPFQQHYGPEPGRPGAIRPPGGAFIELADPLALDDARDLWGFRVEDTRADLDGAARGLTIFAATATRPGKTNSPPLADAGRGTMAVDEDGDGVAWVRLDGSGSADAEGPLLAHVWSERVPIAVGVVPVVALTAGSHQVTLTVTDGDGATMTDTITIVVTPPERPGPLSKPPEPIVPPAPPQPPPPGPVEPPSPPAPPVPPVPLEPPPSDPLDPPLPTDPLEPPTRLPIRDDGMRPFRR
;
A
#
# COMPACT_ATOMS: atom_id res chain seq x y z
N MET A 1 -43.43 -14.70 -40.47
CA MET A 1 -43.51 -15.34 -39.13
C MET A 1 -42.38 -16.34 -39.05
N MET A 2 -41.25 -15.93 -38.49
CA MET A 2 -40.08 -16.79 -38.28
C MET A 2 -39.64 -16.49 -36.85
N VAL A 3 -40.00 -17.41 -35.95
CA VAL A 3 -39.72 -17.33 -34.53
C VAL A 3 -38.23 -17.59 -34.36
N ALA A 4 -37.48 -16.58 -33.92
CA ALA A 4 -36.12 -16.76 -33.45
C ALA A 4 -36.22 -17.57 -32.14
N LEU A 5 -35.77 -18.82 -32.19
CA LEU A 5 -35.54 -19.64 -31.02
C LEU A 5 -34.48 -18.93 -30.18
N GLY A 6 -34.85 -18.60 -28.94
CA GLY A 6 -33.97 -17.94 -27.97
C GLY A 6 -32.66 -18.72 -27.84
N GLY A 7 -31.55 -18.02 -28.05
CA GLY A 7 -30.28 -18.47 -27.50
C GLY A 7 -30.46 -18.61 -26.00
N ALA A 8 -30.20 -19.81 -25.47
CA ALA A 8 -30.10 -20.00 -24.03
C ALA A 8 -29.11 -18.96 -23.50
N ALA A 9 -29.58 -18.04 -22.66
CA ALA A 9 -28.69 -17.20 -21.88
C ALA A 9 -27.76 -18.15 -21.13
N ALA A 10 -26.45 -18.04 -21.35
CA ALA A 10 -25.48 -18.74 -20.51
C ALA A 10 -25.87 -18.42 -19.06
N ALA A 11 -26.08 -19.46 -18.25
CA ALA A 11 -26.38 -19.27 -16.84
C ALA A 11 -25.30 -18.35 -16.27
N ALA A 12 -25.71 -17.32 -15.52
CA ALA A 12 -24.78 -16.42 -14.85
C ALA A 12 -23.74 -17.26 -14.10
N ARG A 13 -22.49 -16.83 -14.07
CA ARG A 13 -21.41 -17.47 -13.30
C ARG A 13 -20.86 -16.42 -12.36
N THR A 14 -20.87 -16.72 -11.07
CA THR A 14 -20.30 -15.84 -10.05
C THR A 14 -18.84 -16.18 -9.88
N GLN A 15 -17.96 -15.21 -10.12
CA GLN A 15 -16.52 -15.38 -9.87
C GLN A 15 -16.24 -15.21 -8.39
N VAL A 16 -15.34 -16.01 -7.86
CA VAL A 16 -14.93 -15.95 -6.46
C VAL A 16 -13.41 -16.00 -6.42
N PRO A 17 -12.76 -14.84 -6.24
CA PRO A 17 -11.34 -14.80 -5.91
C PRO A 17 -11.11 -15.57 -4.61
N LEU A 18 -10.14 -16.46 -4.60
CA LEU A 18 -9.88 -17.36 -3.47
C LEU A 18 -8.73 -16.82 -2.62
N ASP A 19 -8.94 -16.80 -1.30
CA ASP A 19 -7.90 -16.48 -0.33
C ASP A 19 -6.96 -17.67 -0.18
N LEU A 20 -5.76 -17.54 -0.75
CA LEU A 20 -4.70 -18.54 -0.64
C LEU A 20 -3.66 -18.19 0.44
N SER A 21 -3.87 -17.12 1.21
CA SER A 21 -2.85 -16.52 2.09
C SER A 21 -2.36 -17.48 3.17
N GLY A 22 -3.23 -18.38 3.65
CA GLY A 22 -2.85 -19.44 4.60
C GLY A 22 -1.83 -20.44 4.04
N GLY A 23 -1.61 -20.47 2.73
CA GLY A 23 -0.61 -21.30 2.06
C GLY A 23 0.60 -20.53 1.52
N PHE A 24 0.65 -19.21 1.66
CA PHE A 24 1.80 -18.46 1.15
C PHE A 24 3.05 -18.79 1.96
N THR A 25 4.09 -19.24 1.26
CA THR A 25 5.34 -19.70 1.86
C THR A 25 6.53 -18.85 1.44
N LEU A 26 6.37 -18.06 0.38
CA LEU A 26 7.45 -17.33 -0.25
C LEU A 26 6.95 -15.99 -0.80
N ASP A 27 7.85 -15.01 -0.83
CA ASP A 27 7.65 -13.76 -1.54
C ASP A 27 8.41 -13.77 -2.87
N ALA A 28 7.66 -13.69 -3.97
CA ALA A 28 8.19 -13.69 -5.33
C ALA A 28 7.95 -12.38 -6.09
N VAL A 29 7.24 -11.45 -5.48
CA VAL A 29 6.73 -10.24 -6.13
C VAL A 29 7.06 -9.07 -5.23
N CYS A 30 7.98 -8.21 -5.67
CA CYS A 30 8.44 -7.11 -4.85
C CYS A 30 7.67 -5.82 -5.14
N GLY A 31 6.98 -5.33 -4.11
CA GLY A 31 6.37 -4.02 -4.07
C GLY A 31 7.38 -2.89 -3.76
N PRO A 32 7.09 -1.64 -4.17
CA PRO A 32 7.83 -0.45 -3.80
C PRO A 32 8.09 -0.30 -2.28
N ARG A 33 7.17 -0.76 -1.41
CA ARG A 33 7.36 -0.74 0.06
C ARG A 33 8.42 -1.74 0.53
N GLU A 34 8.46 -2.94 -0.01
CA GLU A 34 9.46 -3.97 0.32
C GLU A 34 10.83 -3.58 -0.24
N PHE A 35 10.86 -2.86 -1.36
CA PHE A 35 12.09 -2.29 -1.84
C PHE A 35 12.60 -1.21 -0.86
N GLN A 36 11.75 -0.33 -0.28
CA GLN A 36 12.14 0.72 0.72
C GLN A 36 12.90 0.15 1.93
N VAL A 37 12.46 -1.03 2.38
CA VAL A 37 13.08 -1.83 3.43
C VAL A 37 14.54 -2.19 3.09
N CYS A 38 14.81 -2.59 1.84
CA CYS A 38 16.16 -2.96 1.40
C CYS A 38 17.15 -1.79 1.52
N LEU A 39 16.78 -0.59 1.06
CA LEU A 39 17.68 0.57 1.08
C LEU A 39 17.99 1.05 2.50
N ALA A 40 17.00 1.03 3.40
CA ALA A 40 17.19 1.47 4.78
C ALA A 40 18.20 0.60 5.56
N ARG A 41 18.40 -0.67 5.15
CA ARG A 41 19.40 -1.56 5.75
C ARG A 41 20.82 -1.27 5.26
N GLY A 42 20.99 -0.70 4.06
CA GLY A 42 22.28 -0.22 3.53
C GLY A 42 23.34 -1.29 3.24
N ASP A 43 23.23 -2.50 3.80
CA ASP A 43 24.23 -3.58 3.73
C ASP A 43 23.68 -4.91 3.16
N LYS A 44 22.40 -4.95 2.75
CA LYS A 44 21.73 -6.16 2.26
C LYS A 44 21.14 -5.96 0.87
N GLY A 45 21.36 -6.91 -0.04
CA GLY A 45 20.68 -6.96 -1.34
C GLY A 45 19.27 -7.53 -1.21
N LEU A 46 18.44 -7.42 -2.27
CA LEU A 46 17.12 -8.06 -2.35
C LEU A 46 17.19 -9.56 -2.03
N ALA A 47 18.24 -10.23 -2.52
CA ALA A 47 18.51 -11.65 -2.24
C ALA A 47 18.72 -11.97 -0.75
N ASP A 48 19.21 -11.03 0.06
CA ASP A 48 19.41 -11.22 1.50
C ASP A 48 18.13 -10.91 2.31
N LEU A 49 17.21 -10.14 1.74
CA LEU A 49 15.95 -9.74 2.38
C LEU A 49 14.84 -10.76 2.14
N PHE A 50 14.72 -11.28 0.91
CA PHE A 50 13.73 -12.29 0.53
C PHE A 50 14.11 -13.72 0.94
N GLY A 51 15.11 -13.85 1.81
CA GLY A 51 15.63 -15.12 2.28
C GLY A 51 16.68 -15.69 1.34
N GLY A 52 17.80 -16.16 1.91
CA GLY A 52 18.75 -16.99 1.17
C GLY A 52 18.16 -18.38 0.88
N MET A 53 18.89 -19.20 0.12
CA MET A 53 18.43 -20.49 -0.44
C MET A 53 17.75 -21.48 0.53
N SER A 54 17.84 -21.28 1.85
CA SER A 54 17.11 -22.06 2.86
C SER A 54 15.62 -21.69 2.99
N ALA A 55 15.18 -20.54 2.48
CA ALA A 55 13.78 -20.08 2.52
C ALA A 55 13.05 -20.18 1.16
N GLY A 56 13.76 -20.57 0.10
CA GLY A 56 13.26 -20.48 -1.28
C GLY A 56 13.26 -19.02 -1.72
N ASN A 57 14.02 -18.70 -2.76
CA ASN A 57 14.12 -17.32 -3.23
C ASN A 57 12.99 -17.04 -4.24
N GLY A 58 12.39 -15.85 -4.19
CA GLY A 58 11.59 -15.30 -5.30
C GLY A 58 12.33 -15.29 -6.63
N ALA A 59 13.65 -15.24 -6.57
CA ALA A 59 14.56 -15.40 -7.70
C ALA A 59 14.40 -16.75 -8.44
N LEU A 60 13.96 -17.84 -7.80
CA LEU A 60 13.67 -19.08 -8.54
C LEU A 60 12.33 -19.01 -9.29
N VAL A 61 11.46 -18.05 -8.98
CA VAL A 61 10.15 -17.93 -9.61
C VAL A 61 10.24 -17.11 -10.90
N LEU A 62 10.97 -15.99 -10.87
CA LEU A 62 11.13 -15.08 -12.01
C LEU A 62 12.54 -15.12 -12.64
N GLY A 63 13.52 -15.76 -12.00
CA GLY A 63 14.93 -15.78 -12.38
C GLY A 63 15.82 -14.96 -11.41
N GLU A 64 17.07 -15.40 -11.22
CA GLU A 64 17.97 -14.90 -10.16
C GLU A 64 18.20 -13.38 -10.16
N ASP A 65 18.02 -12.75 -11.32
CA ASP A 65 18.30 -11.34 -11.56
C ASP A 65 17.05 -10.54 -11.97
N ARG A 66 15.84 -11.06 -11.71
CA ARG A 66 14.59 -10.41 -12.13
C ARG A 66 13.60 -10.29 -10.97
N TRP A 67 13.15 -9.07 -10.73
CA TRP A 67 12.08 -8.78 -9.78
C TRP A 67 10.98 -7.96 -10.46
N VAL A 68 9.71 -8.38 -10.27
CA VAL A 68 8.55 -7.58 -10.68
C VAL A 68 8.48 -6.34 -9.80
N ILE A 69 8.11 -5.20 -10.39
CA ILE A 69 7.90 -3.93 -9.67
C ILE A 69 6.41 -3.63 -9.69
N ALA A 70 5.80 -3.36 -8.53
CA ALA A 70 4.42 -2.88 -8.50
C ALA A 70 4.29 -1.39 -8.86
N ALA A 71 3.23 -1.04 -9.58
CA ALA A 71 2.86 0.34 -9.87
C ALA A 71 2.37 1.03 -8.59
N SER A 72 2.75 2.28 -8.40
CA SER A 72 2.20 3.13 -7.33
C SER A 72 1.94 4.54 -7.86
N ALA A 73 0.68 4.96 -7.84
CA ALA A 73 0.26 6.29 -8.28
C ALA A 73 0.52 7.43 -7.26
N GLY A 74 1.11 7.13 -6.10
CA GLY A 74 1.34 8.12 -5.03
C GLY A 74 2.73 8.78 -5.06
N PRO A 75 2.84 10.11 -4.79
CA PRO A 75 4.09 10.88 -4.90
C PRO A 75 5.18 10.53 -3.85
N ARG A 76 5.00 9.49 -3.03
CA ARG A 76 5.98 9.10 -1.99
C ARG A 76 6.27 7.59 -1.88
N TYR A 77 5.79 6.77 -2.80
CA TYR A 77 5.99 5.32 -2.71
C TYR A 77 6.83 4.72 -3.83
N ALA A 78 7.05 5.42 -4.95
CA ALA A 78 8.13 5.07 -5.86
C ALA A 78 9.44 5.70 -5.36
N TYR A 79 10.52 4.93 -5.39
CA TYR A 79 11.86 5.38 -5.10
C TYR A 79 12.21 6.71 -5.79
N SER A 80 12.55 7.74 -5.01
CA SER A 80 13.71 8.61 -5.28
C SER A 80 13.95 9.55 -4.10
N LEU A 81 15.19 9.61 -3.62
CA LEU A 81 15.70 10.89 -3.12
C LEU A 81 15.91 11.79 -4.36
N PRO A 82 15.57 13.08 -4.30
CA PRO A 82 15.85 14.01 -5.39
C PRO A 82 17.33 13.96 -5.80
N GLY A 83 17.63 13.61 -7.07
CA GLY A 83 18.98 13.76 -7.65
C GLY A 83 19.74 12.50 -8.12
N MET A 84 19.24 11.28 -7.92
CA MET A 84 19.92 10.08 -8.43
C MET A 84 19.62 9.80 -9.91
N GLY A 85 20.57 9.25 -10.67
CA GLY A 85 20.47 8.99 -12.12
C GLY A 85 20.04 7.56 -12.49
N ASP A 86 20.47 6.56 -11.70
CA ASP A 86 20.32 5.12 -12.00
C ASP A 86 19.36 4.44 -11.01
N HIS A 87 18.07 4.73 -11.10
CA HIS A 87 17.05 4.17 -10.21
C HIS A 87 15.77 3.82 -10.98
N PRO A 88 14.87 3.00 -10.39
CA PRO A 88 13.55 2.73 -10.94
C PRO A 88 12.73 4.02 -11.09
N ARG A 89 12.92 4.72 -12.21
CA ARG A 89 12.04 5.80 -12.62
C ARG A 89 10.84 5.15 -13.27
N PHE A 90 9.71 5.20 -12.58
CA PHE A 90 8.43 4.86 -13.16
C PHE A 90 8.18 5.77 -14.37
N TYR A 91 7.81 5.21 -15.52
CA TYR A 91 7.46 5.98 -16.71
C TYR A 91 5.93 5.99 -16.92
N ASN A 92 5.19 4.90 -16.65
CA ASN A 92 3.73 4.79 -16.92
C ASN A 92 3.00 3.72 -16.07
N ALA A 93 1.68 3.86 -15.87
CA ALA A 93 0.82 2.89 -15.16
C ALA A 93 0.87 1.44 -15.70
N ASP A 94 1.37 1.26 -16.92
CA ASP A 94 1.50 -0.04 -17.59
C ASP A 94 2.81 -0.78 -17.24
N ASP A 95 3.75 -0.14 -16.52
CA ASP A 95 5.12 -0.66 -16.33
C ASP A 95 5.27 -1.72 -15.20
N GLY A 96 4.25 -1.90 -14.36
CA GLY A 96 4.32 -2.73 -13.16
C GLY A 96 3.08 -3.55 -12.84
N LEU A 97 3.06 -4.18 -11.66
CA LEU A 97 1.84 -4.80 -11.12
C LEU A 97 0.76 -3.76 -10.85
N PRO A 98 -0.52 -4.05 -11.10
CA PRO A 98 -1.62 -3.16 -10.74
C PRO A 98 -1.55 -2.78 -9.25
N PRO A 99 -1.70 -1.50 -8.88
CA PRO A 99 -1.55 -1.07 -7.49
C PRO A 99 -2.60 -1.68 -6.54
N ASP A 100 -3.74 -2.11 -7.08
CA ASP A 100 -4.83 -2.80 -6.39
C ASP A 100 -4.64 -4.33 -6.34
N GLY A 101 -3.61 -4.87 -6.99
CA GLY A 101 -3.34 -6.30 -7.07
C GLY A 101 -4.34 -7.07 -7.94
N VAL A 102 -5.11 -6.39 -8.80
CA VAL A 102 -6.12 -7.05 -9.65
C VAL A 102 -5.55 -7.33 -11.04
N LEU A 103 -5.43 -8.60 -11.41
CA LEU A 103 -5.04 -9.01 -12.76
C LEU A 103 -6.25 -9.42 -13.59
N SER A 104 -6.26 -9.01 -14.86
CA SER A 104 -7.30 -9.42 -15.81
C SER A 104 -6.86 -10.64 -16.61
N GLY A 105 -7.40 -11.81 -16.28
CA GLY A 105 -7.23 -13.03 -17.08
C GLY A 105 -8.15 -13.07 -18.29
N ALA A 106 -8.14 -14.20 -19.00
CA ALA A 106 -8.93 -14.39 -20.21
C ALA A 106 -10.45 -14.35 -19.94
N ASP A 107 -10.91 -14.98 -18.85
CA ASP A 107 -12.32 -15.07 -18.48
C ASP A 107 -12.63 -14.61 -17.06
N ARG A 108 -11.60 -14.36 -16.24
CA ARG A 108 -11.75 -14.02 -14.81
C ARG A 108 -10.71 -13.02 -14.30
N LEU A 109 -11.07 -12.34 -13.21
CA LEU A 109 -10.15 -11.48 -12.48
C LEU A 109 -9.40 -12.28 -11.41
N TYR A 110 -8.15 -11.94 -11.17
CA TYR A 110 -7.32 -12.53 -10.12
C TYR A 110 -6.88 -11.47 -9.13
N HIS A 111 -6.83 -11.85 -7.86
CA HIS A 111 -6.53 -10.96 -6.76
C HIS A 111 -5.24 -11.40 -6.07
N LEU A 112 -4.27 -10.50 -6.03
CA LEU A 112 -2.96 -10.68 -5.40
C LEU A 112 -2.81 -9.73 -4.22
N PRO A 113 -1.86 -10.02 -3.30
CA PRO A 113 -1.32 -9.00 -2.42
C PRO A 113 -0.77 -7.83 -3.24
N SER A 114 -0.84 -6.62 -2.68
CA SER A 114 -0.36 -5.42 -3.37
C SER A 114 0.15 -4.37 -2.40
N VAL A 115 0.71 -3.28 -2.94
CA VAL A 115 1.18 -2.11 -2.17
C VAL A 115 0.06 -1.49 -1.33
N PHE A 116 -1.16 -1.47 -1.86
CA PHE A 116 -2.32 -0.89 -1.18
C PHE A 116 -3.18 -1.96 -0.50
N GLY A 117 -2.79 -3.22 -0.61
CA GLY A 117 -3.58 -4.36 -0.21
C GLY A 117 -4.72 -4.64 -1.19
N ASN A 118 -5.47 -5.70 -0.88
CA ASN A 118 -6.59 -6.14 -1.67
C ASN A 118 -7.84 -6.16 -0.78
N ALA A 119 -8.74 -5.19 -0.97
CA ALA A 119 -9.93 -5.05 -0.13
C ALA A 119 -10.99 -6.15 -0.36
N THR A 120 -10.83 -6.93 -1.43
CA THR A 120 -11.74 -7.99 -1.86
C THR A 120 -11.64 -9.26 -1.00
N LEU A 121 -10.44 -9.54 -0.52
CA LEU A 121 -10.14 -10.71 0.30
C LEU A 121 -10.05 -10.25 1.76
N GLY A 122 -10.69 -10.99 2.66
CA GLY A 122 -10.67 -10.66 4.08
C GLY A 122 -9.25 -10.66 4.63
N GLY A 123 -8.96 -9.75 5.56
CA GLY A 123 -7.63 -9.60 6.15
C GLY A 123 -6.81 -8.49 5.49
N ASP A 124 -5.55 -8.39 5.90
CA ASP A 124 -4.61 -7.40 5.39
C ASP A 124 -3.74 -8.04 4.30
N TRP A 125 -4.06 -7.72 3.04
CA TRP A 125 -3.37 -8.21 1.86
C TRP A 125 -2.26 -7.26 1.36
N THR A 126 -1.77 -6.37 2.24
CA THR A 126 -0.61 -5.55 1.90
C THR A 126 0.65 -6.41 1.78
N GLU A 127 1.46 -6.15 0.75
CA GLU A 127 2.76 -6.80 0.53
C GLU A 127 3.70 -6.59 1.73
N ALA A 128 3.63 -5.41 2.37
CA ALA A 128 4.39 -5.12 3.59
C ALA A 128 3.62 -4.22 4.58
N ASP A 129 3.69 -4.60 5.87
CA ASP A 129 3.08 -3.92 7.01
C ASP A 129 3.62 -2.50 7.18
N ASP A 130 4.95 -2.38 7.21
CA ASP A 130 5.64 -1.11 7.45
C ASP A 130 7.05 -1.13 6.82
N PRO A 131 7.35 -0.20 5.90
CA PRO A 131 8.68 -0.11 5.28
C PRO A 131 9.82 0.21 6.27
N ARG A 132 9.50 0.61 7.51
CA ARG A 132 10.46 0.88 8.58
C ARG A 132 10.78 -0.34 9.44
N THR A 133 9.86 -1.30 9.54
CA THR A 133 10.05 -2.51 10.37
C THR A 133 10.66 -3.66 9.59
N LEU A 134 10.70 -3.54 8.26
CA LEU A 134 11.44 -4.46 7.39
C LEU A 134 10.79 -5.86 7.38
N ALA A 135 9.47 -5.91 7.63
CA ALA A 135 8.64 -7.10 7.68
C ALA A 135 7.90 -7.28 6.35
N VAL A 136 8.52 -8.04 5.45
CA VAL A 136 7.97 -8.48 4.16
C VAL A 136 7.03 -9.67 4.39
N ARG A 137 5.91 -9.75 3.65
CA ARG A 137 4.98 -10.87 3.75
C ARG A 137 5.08 -11.81 2.54
N PRO A 138 5.00 -13.14 2.73
CA PRO A 138 4.81 -14.08 1.64
C PRO A 138 3.57 -13.73 0.80
N ASN A 139 3.67 -13.87 -0.52
CA ASN A 139 2.59 -13.55 -1.46
C ASN A 139 2.34 -14.65 -2.51
N CYS A 140 3.03 -15.78 -2.39
CA CYS A 140 2.80 -16.93 -3.27
C CYS A 140 3.02 -18.26 -2.54
N VAL A 141 2.32 -19.28 -3.03
CA VAL A 141 2.47 -20.68 -2.60
C VAL A 141 3.56 -21.30 -3.45
N VAL A 142 4.60 -21.87 -2.83
CA VAL A 142 5.69 -22.53 -3.56
C VAL A 142 5.91 -23.95 -3.07
N VAL A 143 5.99 -24.88 -4.03
CA VAL A 143 6.34 -26.30 -3.83
C VAL A 143 7.45 -26.66 -4.79
N GLY A 144 8.46 -27.38 -4.32
CA GLY A 144 9.60 -27.74 -5.15
C GLY A 144 10.79 -28.28 -4.37
N ALA A 145 11.89 -28.47 -5.08
CA ALA A 145 13.17 -28.85 -4.51
C ALA A 145 14.32 -28.29 -5.34
N LEU A 146 15.46 -28.04 -4.69
CA LEU A 146 16.72 -27.78 -5.39
C LEU A 146 17.40 -29.10 -5.80
N HIS A 147 18.56 -29.00 -6.46
CA HIS A 147 19.32 -30.16 -6.93
C HIS A 147 19.64 -31.17 -5.80
N ARG A 148 19.89 -30.67 -4.58
CA ARG A 148 19.92 -31.51 -3.37
C ARG A 148 18.78 -31.09 -2.48
N ARG A 149 17.91 -32.03 -2.09
CA ARG A 149 16.78 -31.78 -1.20
C ARG A 149 17.21 -31.32 0.19
N ALA A 150 18.38 -31.79 0.64
CA ALA A 150 19.00 -31.31 1.88
C ALA A 150 19.38 -29.82 1.84
N THR A 151 19.44 -29.20 0.66
CA THR A 151 19.63 -27.75 0.53
C THR A 151 18.30 -27.02 0.71
N TRP A 152 17.27 -27.44 -0.04
CA TRP A 152 15.91 -26.93 0.11
C TRP A 152 14.90 -27.87 -0.54
N GLN A 153 13.78 -28.06 0.15
CA GLN A 153 12.62 -28.75 -0.38
C GLN A 153 11.36 -28.31 0.38
N GLN A 154 10.31 -27.99 -0.38
CA GLN A 154 8.94 -27.95 0.09
C GLN A 154 8.16 -28.99 -0.71
N ALA A 155 7.93 -30.17 -0.13
CA ALA A 155 7.33 -31.30 -0.84
C ALA A 155 5.83 -31.11 -1.13
N SER A 156 5.14 -30.37 -0.27
CA SER A 156 3.71 -30.12 -0.39
C SER A 156 3.31 -28.89 0.40
N VAL A 157 2.27 -28.19 -0.05
CA VAL A 157 1.57 -27.16 0.72
C VAL A 157 0.06 -27.42 0.60
N THR A 158 -0.60 -27.50 1.75
CA THR A 158 -2.07 -27.59 1.83
C THR A 158 -2.62 -26.23 2.20
N ILE A 159 -3.61 -25.78 1.44
CA ILE A 159 -4.26 -24.48 1.55
C ILE A 159 -5.71 -24.73 1.96
N GLU A 160 -6.02 -24.47 3.23
CA GLU A 160 -7.41 -24.43 3.68
C GLU A 160 -8.03 -23.09 3.28
N LEU A 161 -9.18 -23.12 2.63
CA LEU A 161 -9.92 -21.88 2.34
C LEU A 161 -10.56 -21.34 3.63
N PRO A 162 -10.69 -20.02 3.79
CA PRO A 162 -11.54 -19.46 4.83
C PRO A 162 -12.96 -20.03 4.76
N ASP A 163 -13.63 -20.21 5.91
CA ASP A 163 -14.95 -20.85 5.96
C ASP A 163 -15.98 -20.22 5.02
N ARG A 164 -15.93 -18.90 4.83
CA ARG A 164 -16.80 -18.15 3.90
C ARG A 164 -16.59 -18.52 2.42
N GLN A 165 -15.44 -19.08 2.07
CA GLN A 165 -15.06 -19.47 0.71
C GLN A 165 -15.10 -20.98 0.49
N LYS A 166 -15.35 -21.80 1.53
CA LYS A 166 -15.68 -23.22 1.33
C LYS A 166 -17.04 -23.37 0.64
N GLY A 167 -17.21 -24.42 -0.16
CA GLY A 167 -18.49 -24.72 -0.83
C GLY A 167 -18.35 -25.23 -2.26
N ARG A 168 -19.44 -25.22 -3.02
CA ARG A 168 -19.50 -25.81 -4.38
C ARG A 168 -19.13 -24.81 -5.45
N TYR A 169 -18.30 -25.27 -6.39
CA TYR A 169 -17.80 -24.49 -7.52
C TYR A 169 -17.83 -25.35 -8.79
N GLN A 170 -17.98 -24.71 -9.95
CA GLN A 170 -17.98 -25.37 -11.25
C GLN A 170 -16.57 -25.56 -11.80
N ASP A 171 -15.74 -24.51 -11.69
CA ASP A 171 -14.37 -24.52 -12.15
C ASP A 171 -13.47 -23.60 -11.32
N VAL A 172 -12.17 -23.74 -11.50
CA VAL A 172 -11.13 -22.86 -10.96
C VAL A 172 -10.03 -22.68 -11.98
N ASN A 173 -9.43 -21.51 -12.00
CA ASN A 173 -8.19 -21.28 -12.72
C ASN A 173 -7.19 -20.58 -11.81
N PHE A 174 -5.91 -20.63 -12.18
CA PHE A 174 -4.78 -20.24 -11.34
C PHE A 174 -3.83 -19.36 -12.13
N VAL A 175 -3.34 -18.29 -11.49
CA VAL A 175 -2.12 -17.61 -11.91
C VAL A 175 -0.94 -18.37 -11.32
N LEU A 176 -0.11 -18.93 -12.18
CA LEU A 176 0.96 -19.85 -11.78
C LEU A 176 2.21 -19.72 -12.65
N ALA A 177 3.31 -20.25 -12.13
CA ALA A 177 4.56 -20.37 -12.85
C ALA A 177 5.36 -21.57 -12.35
N ALA A 178 6.08 -22.24 -13.23
CA ALA A 178 7.15 -23.13 -12.82
C ALA A 178 8.34 -22.33 -12.27
N LEU A 179 9.08 -22.92 -11.34
CA LEU A 179 10.38 -22.38 -10.96
C LEU A 179 11.34 -22.41 -12.16
N ASP A 180 12.09 -21.33 -12.38
CA ASP A 180 13.16 -21.17 -13.36
C ASP A 180 14.35 -22.06 -13.04
N THR A 181 14.14 -23.34 -13.31
CA THR A 181 15.05 -24.44 -13.04
C THR A 181 15.04 -25.39 -14.24
N PRO A 182 16.08 -26.20 -14.45
CA PRO A 182 16.16 -27.08 -15.61
C PRO A 182 15.00 -28.07 -15.75
N HIS A 183 14.35 -28.47 -14.65
CA HIS A 183 13.22 -29.40 -14.68
C HIS A 183 11.86 -28.74 -14.51
N ARG A 184 11.78 -27.43 -14.21
CA ARG A 184 10.53 -26.66 -14.08
C ARG A 184 9.49 -27.39 -13.21
N ALA A 185 8.20 -27.26 -13.50
CA ALA A 185 7.11 -27.88 -12.72
C ALA A 185 6.99 -29.40 -12.88
N ARG A 186 8.04 -30.10 -13.34
CA ARG A 186 8.06 -31.57 -13.45
C ARG A 186 7.64 -32.23 -12.13
N GLN A 187 6.80 -33.27 -12.22
CA GLN A 187 6.25 -34.05 -11.09
C GLN A 187 5.29 -33.29 -10.17
N MET A 188 4.97 -32.02 -10.47
CA MET A 188 4.06 -31.22 -9.65
C MET A 188 2.60 -31.56 -9.96
N ARG A 189 1.74 -31.49 -8.94
CA ARG A 189 0.29 -31.60 -9.07
C ARG A 189 -0.42 -30.48 -8.32
N ILE A 190 -1.58 -30.10 -8.86
CA ILE A 190 -2.58 -29.27 -8.18
C ILE A 190 -3.77 -30.18 -7.89
N VAL A 191 -4.16 -30.25 -6.63
CA VAL A 191 -5.21 -31.14 -6.12
C VAL A 191 -6.27 -30.29 -5.43
N ALA A 192 -7.54 -30.50 -5.78
CA ALA A 192 -8.67 -29.99 -5.00
C ALA A 192 -8.96 -30.94 -3.84
N LEU A 193 -9.20 -30.37 -2.67
CA LEU A 193 -9.55 -31.08 -1.44
C LEU A 193 -11.01 -30.77 -1.10
N TYR A 194 -11.77 -31.81 -0.79
CA TYR A 194 -13.20 -31.75 -0.53
C TYR A 194 -13.55 -32.41 0.80
N GLY A 195 -14.75 -32.11 1.28
CA GLY A 195 -15.30 -32.72 2.49
C GLY A 195 -14.65 -32.19 3.78
N PRO A 196 -15.00 -32.78 4.93
CA PRO A 196 -14.46 -32.35 6.22
C PRO A 196 -12.94 -32.48 6.24
N GLU A 197 -12.25 -31.42 6.64
CA GLU A 197 -10.78 -31.38 6.76
C GLU A 197 -10.02 -31.75 5.46
N GLY A 198 -10.69 -31.65 4.29
CA GLY A 198 -10.07 -31.96 3.00
C GLY A 198 -9.78 -33.45 2.81
N SER A 199 -10.60 -34.33 3.38
CA SER A 199 -10.40 -35.79 3.36
C SER A 199 -10.50 -36.44 1.98
N ASP A 200 -11.21 -35.81 1.05
CA ASP A 200 -11.42 -36.32 -0.30
C ASP A 200 -10.66 -35.49 -1.34
N GLU A 201 -10.12 -36.14 -2.37
CA GLU A 201 -9.19 -35.48 -3.29
C GLU A 201 -9.64 -35.59 -4.75
N GLN A 202 -9.25 -34.61 -5.56
CA GLN A 202 -9.32 -34.65 -7.01
C GLN A 202 -8.07 -34.01 -7.57
N VAL A 203 -7.28 -34.75 -8.35
CA VAL A 203 -6.17 -34.15 -9.10
C VAL A 203 -6.76 -33.28 -10.22
N LEU A 204 -6.55 -31.96 -10.15
CA LEU A 204 -7.02 -31.02 -11.15
C LEU A 204 -6.04 -30.91 -12.32
N TYR A 205 -4.75 -30.87 -11.99
CA TYR A 205 -3.70 -30.73 -12.98
C TYR A 205 -2.45 -31.49 -12.55
N ALA A 206 -1.82 -32.18 -13.49
CA ALA A 206 -0.57 -32.90 -13.27
C ALA A 206 0.42 -32.54 -14.38
N PHE A 207 1.58 -32.01 -13.98
CA PHE A 207 2.66 -31.74 -14.92
C PHE A 207 3.37 -33.03 -15.32
N GLY A 208 3.93 -33.04 -16.53
CA GLY A 208 4.55 -34.21 -17.14
C GLY A 208 5.71 -34.81 -16.32
N GLU A 209 5.90 -36.12 -16.46
CA GLU A 209 6.94 -36.85 -15.74
C GLU A 209 8.31 -36.80 -16.41
N GLN A 210 8.36 -36.54 -17.73
CA GLN A 210 9.59 -36.61 -18.54
C GLN A 210 9.96 -35.30 -19.24
N ASP A 211 9.02 -34.35 -19.34
CA ASP A 211 9.26 -33.04 -19.94
C ASP A 211 9.13 -31.94 -18.89
N ALA A 212 10.04 -30.96 -18.94
CA ALA A 212 10.02 -29.79 -18.06
C ALA A 212 8.90 -28.79 -18.43
N GLY A 213 7.80 -29.20 -19.07
CA GLY A 213 6.82 -28.37 -19.79
C GLY A 213 5.97 -27.37 -18.98
N GLY A 214 6.43 -26.90 -17.82
CA GLY A 214 5.78 -25.83 -17.05
C GLY A 214 6.07 -24.43 -17.61
N PRO A 215 5.13 -23.48 -17.44
CA PRO A 215 5.27 -22.10 -17.91
C PRO A 215 6.30 -21.34 -17.07
N LEU A 216 7.25 -20.65 -17.72
CA LEU A 216 8.11 -19.70 -17.04
C LEU A 216 7.56 -18.29 -17.22
N MET A 217 7.59 -17.49 -16.16
CA MET A 217 7.18 -16.09 -16.25
C MET A 217 8.07 -15.30 -17.21
N THR A 218 9.29 -15.75 -17.51
CA THR A 218 10.26 -15.05 -18.37
C THR A 218 10.20 -15.43 -19.85
N GLN A 219 9.31 -16.35 -20.23
CA GLN A 219 9.20 -16.87 -21.58
C GLN A 219 7.74 -16.81 -22.07
N PRO A 220 7.49 -16.80 -23.39
CA PRO A 220 6.15 -17.00 -23.91
C PRO A 220 5.53 -18.28 -23.33
N PRO A 221 4.24 -18.28 -22.95
CA PRO A 221 3.61 -19.44 -22.37
C PRO A 221 3.62 -20.62 -23.36
N PRO A 222 3.94 -21.85 -22.90
CA PRO A 222 3.80 -23.04 -23.72
C PRO A 222 2.33 -23.35 -23.99
N ALA A 223 2.06 -24.32 -24.87
CA ALA A 223 0.70 -24.77 -25.16
C ALA A 223 -0.05 -25.18 -23.87
N GLY A 224 -1.33 -24.80 -23.78
CA GLY A 224 -2.16 -25.00 -22.59
C GLY A 224 -2.09 -23.87 -21.56
N PHE A 225 -1.30 -22.82 -21.83
CA PHE A 225 -1.17 -21.65 -20.96
C PHE A 225 -1.32 -20.35 -21.75
N THR A 226 -1.72 -19.27 -21.09
CA THR A 226 -1.86 -17.94 -21.69
C THR A 226 -1.37 -16.84 -20.76
N THR A 227 -1.03 -15.69 -21.33
CA THR A 227 -0.59 -14.51 -20.60
C THR A 227 -1.79 -13.78 -19.98
N VAL A 228 -1.68 -13.44 -18.69
CA VAL A 228 -2.65 -12.62 -17.95
C VAL A 228 -2.19 -11.17 -17.89
N HIS A 229 -0.94 -10.93 -17.46
CA HIS A 229 -0.41 -9.57 -17.27
C HIS A 229 1.05 -9.52 -17.73
N PRO A 230 1.36 -8.93 -18.89
CA PRO A 230 2.73 -8.81 -19.37
C PRO A 230 3.51 -7.79 -18.55
N PHE A 231 4.76 -8.15 -18.20
CA PHE A 231 5.69 -7.23 -17.57
C PHE A 231 6.36 -6.38 -18.65
N GLN A 232 6.07 -5.09 -18.63
CA GLN A 232 6.74 -4.15 -19.55
C GLN A 232 8.18 -3.88 -19.12
N GLN A 233 8.49 -4.01 -17.82
CA GLN A 233 9.83 -3.79 -17.27
C GLN A 233 10.09 -4.73 -16.08
N HIS A 234 11.36 -4.97 -15.75
CA HIS A 234 11.77 -5.65 -14.52
C HIS A 234 13.06 -5.04 -13.96
N TYR A 235 13.26 -5.19 -12.65
CA TYR A 235 14.51 -4.85 -11.99
C TYR A 235 15.54 -5.97 -12.14
N GLY A 236 16.79 -5.62 -12.46
CA GLY A 236 17.91 -6.57 -12.42
C GLY A 236 19.29 -5.91 -12.22
N PRO A 237 20.23 -6.54 -11.50
CA PRO A 237 21.58 -6.01 -11.32
C PRO A 237 22.42 -6.07 -12.61
N GLU A 238 23.30 -5.09 -12.80
CA GLU A 238 24.42 -5.16 -13.78
C GLU A 238 25.76 -5.11 -13.01
N PRO A 239 26.82 -5.82 -13.46
CA PRO A 239 28.14 -5.71 -12.83
C PRO A 239 28.61 -4.25 -12.73
N GLY A 240 28.72 -3.74 -11.50
CA GLY A 240 29.11 -2.35 -11.21
C GLY A 240 27.97 -1.32 -11.22
N ARG A 241 26.71 -1.74 -11.45
CA ARG A 241 25.51 -0.89 -11.39
C ARG A 241 24.34 -1.63 -10.70
N PRO A 242 24.24 -1.55 -9.35
CA PRO A 242 23.01 -1.89 -8.65
C PRO A 242 21.91 -0.92 -9.09
N GLY A 243 20.77 -1.39 -9.62
CA GLY A 243 19.65 -0.48 -9.94
C GLY A 243 19.02 -0.56 -11.32
N ALA A 244 19.49 -1.40 -12.25
CA ALA A 244 19.09 -1.29 -13.65
C ALA A 244 17.66 -1.80 -13.92
N ILE A 245 16.85 -0.96 -14.59
CA ILE A 245 15.56 -1.37 -15.15
C ILE A 245 15.76 -1.82 -16.59
N ARG A 246 15.18 -2.99 -16.91
CA ARG A 246 15.38 -3.64 -18.21
C ARG A 246 14.10 -3.68 -19.03
N PRO A 247 14.20 -3.67 -20.38
CA PRO A 247 13.08 -3.80 -21.31
C PRO A 247 12.25 -5.09 -21.08
N PRO A 248 11.05 -5.22 -21.69
CA PRO A 248 10.06 -6.24 -21.34
C PRO A 248 10.64 -7.65 -21.29
N GLY A 249 10.18 -8.43 -20.32
CA GLY A 249 10.87 -9.67 -19.99
C GLY A 249 10.07 -10.68 -19.18
N GLY A 250 8.74 -10.67 -19.30
CA GLY A 250 7.92 -11.74 -18.74
C GLY A 250 6.42 -11.45 -18.66
N ALA A 251 5.68 -12.31 -17.98
CA ALA A 251 4.27 -12.14 -17.67
C ALA A 251 3.81 -13.02 -16.49
N PHE A 252 2.69 -12.63 -15.87
CA PHE A 252 1.84 -13.61 -15.17
C PHE A 252 1.15 -14.50 -16.20
N ILE A 253 1.03 -15.78 -15.85
CA ILE A 253 0.54 -16.83 -16.73
C ILE A 253 -0.58 -17.57 -16.02
N GLU A 254 -1.63 -17.90 -16.76
CA GLU A 254 -2.74 -18.77 -16.33
C GLU A 254 -2.82 -20.01 -17.22
N LEU A 255 -3.62 -21.01 -16.79
CA LEU A 255 -4.01 -22.08 -17.71
C LEU A 255 -4.95 -21.51 -18.79
N ALA A 256 -4.78 -21.97 -20.03
CA ALA A 256 -5.61 -21.52 -21.16
C ALA A 256 -7.09 -21.90 -20.99
N ASP A 257 -7.35 -23.03 -20.34
CA ASP A 257 -8.69 -23.50 -20.01
C ASP A 257 -8.83 -23.67 -18.49
N PRO A 258 -9.92 -23.16 -17.87
CA PRO A 258 -10.21 -23.41 -16.47
C PRO A 258 -10.37 -24.90 -16.14
N LEU A 259 -9.97 -25.28 -14.93
CA LEU A 259 -10.00 -26.65 -14.44
C LEU A 259 -11.35 -26.95 -13.79
N ALA A 260 -12.01 -28.01 -14.25
CA ALA A 260 -13.30 -28.43 -13.71
C ALA A 260 -13.19 -28.88 -12.25
N LEU A 261 -14.06 -28.33 -11.40
CA LEU A 261 -14.27 -28.79 -10.03
C LEU A 261 -15.50 -29.71 -9.98
N ASP A 262 -15.54 -30.56 -8.98
CA ASP A 262 -16.70 -31.40 -8.71
C ASP A 262 -17.76 -30.58 -7.96
N ASP A 263 -18.72 -30.06 -8.72
CA ASP A 263 -19.78 -29.18 -8.21
C ASP A 263 -20.79 -29.90 -7.29
N ALA A 264 -20.69 -31.22 -7.14
CA ALA A 264 -21.46 -31.99 -6.18
C ALA A 264 -20.83 -32.00 -4.78
N ARG A 265 -19.55 -31.64 -4.66
CA ARG A 265 -18.79 -31.68 -3.41
C ARG A 265 -18.45 -30.29 -2.90
N ASP A 266 -18.42 -30.14 -1.58
CA ASP A 266 -17.97 -28.91 -0.95
C ASP A 266 -16.45 -28.85 -0.95
N LEU A 267 -15.91 -27.91 -1.74
CA LEU A 267 -14.49 -27.61 -1.78
C LEU A 267 -14.07 -27.08 -0.41
N TRP A 268 -13.06 -27.73 0.17
CA TRP A 268 -12.45 -27.36 1.43
C TRP A 268 -11.17 -26.54 1.20
N GLY A 269 -10.41 -26.88 0.17
CA GLY A 269 -9.10 -26.29 -0.08
C GLY A 269 -8.38 -26.87 -1.28
N PHE A 270 -7.09 -26.58 -1.35
CA PHE A 270 -6.21 -27.11 -2.39
C PHE A 270 -4.95 -27.69 -1.77
N ARG A 271 -4.30 -28.59 -2.49
CA ARG A 271 -2.94 -29.00 -2.22
C ARG A 271 -2.10 -28.88 -3.47
N VAL A 272 -0.92 -28.30 -3.32
CA VAL A 272 0.13 -28.36 -4.32
C VAL A 272 1.17 -29.34 -3.80
N GLU A 273 1.59 -30.29 -4.63
CA GLU A 273 2.48 -31.36 -4.20
C GLU A 273 3.49 -31.75 -5.27
N ASP A 274 4.67 -32.17 -4.81
CA ASP A 274 5.69 -32.85 -5.59
C ASP A 274 5.57 -34.36 -5.39
N THR A 275 5.11 -35.05 -6.42
CA THR A 275 4.85 -36.50 -6.36
C THR A 275 6.10 -37.35 -6.26
N ARG A 276 7.29 -36.75 -6.45
CA ARG A 276 8.60 -37.40 -6.34
C ARG A 276 9.51 -36.66 -5.38
N ALA A 277 8.99 -36.33 -4.20
CA ALA A 277 9.76 -35.69 -3.13
C ALA A 277 11.02 -36.49 -2.69
N ASP A 278 11.17 -37.74 -3.11
CA ASP A 278 12.37 -38.56 -2.93
C ASP A 278 13.52 -38.24 -3.91
N LEU A 279 13.23 -37.56 -5.02
CA LEU A 279 14.17 -37.34 -6.12
C LEU A 279 15.19 -36.22 -5.82
N ASP A 280 16.46 -36.60 -5.72
CA ASP A 280 17.62 -35.70 -5.83
C ASP A 280 18.11 -35.59 -7.28
N GLY A 281 18.89 -34.56 -7.57
CA GLY A 281 19.52 -34.33 -8.87
C GLY A 281 18.66 -33.54 -9.85
N ALA A 282 17.43 -33.19 -9.48
CA ALA A 282 16.47 -32.55 -10.36
C ALA A 282 15.77 -31.36 -9.70
N ALA A 283 16.38 -30.16 -9.80
CA ALA A 283 15.77 -28.93 -9.32
C ALA A 283 14.49 -28.60 -10.10
N ARG A 284 13.39 -28.35 -9.39
CA ARG A 284 12.02 -28.27 -9.91
C ARG A 284 11.11 -27.51 -8.96
N GLY A 285 9.97 -27.07 -9.46
CA GLY A 285 8.91 -26.54 -8.59
C GLY A 285 7.82 -25.80 -9.35
N LEU A 286 6.78 -25.47 -8.59
CA LEU A 286 5.60 -24.75 -9.04
C LEU A 286 5.27 -23.67 -8.00
N THR A 287 4.87 -22.52 -8.52
CA THR A 287 4.38 -21.37 -7.77
C THR A 287 2.94 -21.08 -8.16
N ILE A 288 2.07 -20.85 -7.18
CA ILE A 288 0.72 -20.30 -7.37
C ILE A 288 0.66 -18.93 -6.70
N PHE A 289 0.19 -17.93 -7.45
CA PHE A 289 0.05 -16.55 -6.97
C PHE A 289 -1.39 -16.22 -6.59
N ALA A 290 -2.34 -16.63 -7.43
CA ALA A 290 -3.76 -16.39 -7.20
C ALA A 290 -4.60 -17.52 -7.79
N ALA A 291 -5.81 -17.67 -7.27
CA ALA A 291 -6.82 -18.55 -7.84
C ALA A 291 -8.17 -17.84 -7.86
N THR A 292 -9.00 -18.16 -8.85
CA THR A 292 -10.37 -17.67 -8.91
C THR A 292 -11.25 -18.80 -9.39
N ALA A 293 -12.27 -19.12 -8.60
CA ALA A 293 -13.23 -20.16 -8.89
C ALA A 293 -14.56 -19.56 -9.36
N THR A 294 -15.40 -20.36 -10.01
CA THR A 294 -16.74 -19.94 -10.41
C THR A 294 -17.79 -20.78 -9.70
N ARG A 295 -18.88 -20.15 -9.27
CA ARG A 295 -20.07 -20.84 -8.74
C ARG A 295 -21.20 -20.76 -9.76
N PRO A 296 -22.16 -21.71 -9.77
CA PRO A 296 -23.39 -21.57 -10.51
C PRO A 296 -24.05 -20.25 -10.08
N GLY A 297 -24.21 -19.32 -11.00
CA GLY A 297 -24.60 -17.95 -10.67
C GLY A 297 -26.04 -17.87 -10.23
N LYS A 298 -26.24 -17.09 -9.18
CA LYS A 298 -27.50 -16.42 -8.90
C LYS A 298 -27.61 -15.25 -9.89
N THR A 299 -28.82 -14.77 -10.21
CA THR A 299 -28.94 -13.45 -10.87
C THR A 299 -28.33 -12.40 -9.97
N ASN A 300 -27.27 -11.75 -10.45
CA ASN A 300 -26.59 -10.67 -9.74
C ASN A 300 -27.37 -9.35 -9.85
N SER A 301 -27.41 -8.59 -8.76
CA SER A 301 -27.93 -7.23 -8.72
C SER A 301 -26.74 -6.28 -8.65
N PRO A 302 -26.71 -5.16 -9.41
CA PRO A 302 -25.59 -4.21 -9.31
C PRO A 302 -25.42 -3.68 -7.88
N PRO A 303 -24.18 -3.39 -7.46
CA PRO A 303 -23.93 -2.88 -6.13
C PRO A 303 -24.49 -1.46 -5.96
N LEU A 304 -24.67 -1.04 -4.70
CA LEU A 304 -24.91 0.35 -4.34
C LEU A 304 -23.57 1.02 -4.04
N ALA A 305 -23.22 2.04 -4.85
CA ALA A 305 -22.14 2.97 -4.53
C ALA A 305 -22.67 4.11 -3.66
N ASP A 306 -22.01 4.37 -2.53
CA ASP A 306 -22.24 5.54 -1.69
C ASP A 306 -20.89 6.16 -1.35
N ALA A 307 -20.58 7.29 -1.99
CA ALA A 307 -19.35 8.05 -1.81
C ALA A 307 -19.42 9.01 -0.60
N GLY A 308 -20.52 8.98 0.17
CA GLY A 308 -20.79 9.88 1.26
C GLY A 308 -21.14 11.30 0.78
N ARG A 309 -20.91 12.29 1.64
CA ARG A 309 -21.20 13.70 1.32
C ARG A 309 -19.92 14.43 0.91
N GLY A 310 -20.06 15.33 -0.05
CA GLY A 310 -19.02 16.30 -0.38
C GLY A 310 -18.60 17.12 0.85
N THR A 311 -17.32 17.48 0.93
CA THR A 311 -16.73 18.15 2.09
C THR A 311 -15.92 19.38 1.68
N MET A 312 -15.68 20.26 2.66
CA MET A 312 -14.73 21.36 2.55
C MET A 312 -13.51 21.03 3.41
N ALA A 313 -12.33 21.24 2.85
CA ALA A 313 -11.05 21.08 3.56
C ALA A 313 -10.23 22.37 3.45
N VAL A 314 -9.38 22.62 4.44
CA VAL A 314 -8.50 23.79 4.48
C VAL A 314 -7.06 23.27 4.42
N ASP A 315 -6.25 23.86 3.54
CA ASP A 315 -4.80 23.73 3.56
C ASP A 315 -4.28 24.58 4.74
N GLU A 316 -4.11 23.97 5.91
CA GLU A 316 -3.77 24.70 7.14
C GLU A 316 -2.31 25.19 7.20
N ASP A 317 -1.39 24.47 6.56
CA ASP A 317 0.05 24.77 6.61
C ASP A 317 0.54 25.60 5.41
N GLY A 318 -0.31 25.77 4.39
CA GLY A 318 -0.05 26.57 3.20
C GLY A 318 0.93 25.93 2.24
N ASP A 319 1.11 24.61 2.31
CA ASP A 319 2.00 23.86 1.41
C ASP A 319 1.37 23.61 0.03
N GLY A 320 0.09 23.97 -0.15
CA GLY A 320 -0.67 23.87 -1.38
C GLY A 320 -1.56 22.63 -1.48
N VAL A 321 -1.60 21.78 -0.45
CA VAL A 321 -2.47 20.59 -0.38
C VAL A 321 -3.25 20.50 0.94
N ALA A 322 -4.39 19.82 0.92
CA ALA A 322 -5.13 19.42 2.10
C ALA A 322 -5.37 17.92 2.10
N TRP A 323 -5.27 17.31 3.29
CA TRP A 323 -5.56 15.90 3.48
C TRP A 323 -7.05 15.70 3.74
N VAL A 324 -7.69 14.92 2.87
CA VAL A 324 -9.13 14.68 2.91
C VAL A 324 -9.40 13.19 3.11
N ARG A 325 -10.19 12.88 4.14
CA ARG A 325 -10.70 11.53 4.39
C ARG A 325 -11.95 11.31 3.54
N LEU A 326 -11.91 10.29 2.68
CA LEU A 326 -13.06 9.81 1.92
C LEU A 326 -13.72 8.68 2.70
N ASP A 327 -15.03 8.49 2.50
CA ASP A 327 -15.78 7.45 3.22
C ASP A 327 -16.83 6.82 2.30
N GLY A 328 -16.53 5.59 1.88
CA GLY A 328 -17.37 4.76 1.03
C GLY A 328 -18.08 3.66 1.81
N SER A 329 -18.03 3.69 3.14
CA SER A 329 -18.56 2.61 4.00
C SER A 329 -20.07 2.42 3.93
N GLY A 330 -20.79 3.37 3.32
CA GLY A 330 -22.22 3.22 2.99
C GLY A 330 -22.49 2.32 1.78
N SER A 331 -21.46 1.95 1.03
CA SER A 331 -21.60 1.09 -0.15
C SER A 331 -21.94 -0.34 0.25
N ALA A 332 -22.81 -0.99 -0.51
CA ALA A 332 -23.30 -2.32 -0.17
C ALA A 332 -23.67 -3.12 -1.43
N ASP A 333 -23.65 -4.43 -1.29
CA ASP A 333 -24.17 -5.36 -2.28
C ASP A 333 -25.16 -6.34 -1.61
N ALA A 334 -26.22 -6.70 -2.32
CA ALA A 334 -27.31 -7.50 -1.73
C ALA A 334 -26.98 -8.99 -1.72
N GLU A 335 -26.02 -9.41 -2.54
CA GLU A 335 -25.61 -10.79 -2.76
C GLU A 335 -24.35 -11.15 -1.97
N GLY A 336 -23.54 -10.17 -1.57
CA GLY A 336 -22.34 -10.41 -0.79
C GLY A 336 -21.50 -9.16 -0.49
N PRO A 337 -20.22 -9.34 -0.11
CA PRO A 337 -19.30 -8.23 0.04
C PRO A 337 -18.90 -7.65 -1.33
N LEU A 338 -18.64 -6.34 -1.36
CA LEU A 338 -18.04 -5.67 -2.52
C LEU A 338 -16.58 -6.11 -2.68
N LEU A 339 -16.17 -6.38 -3.92
CA LEU A 339 -14.78 -6.67 -4.27
C LEU A 339 -13.91 -5.41 -4.20
N ALA A 340 -14.35 -4.29 -4.77
CA ALA A 340 -13.48 -3.11 -4.92
C ALA A 340 -14.17 -1.80 -4.56
N HIS A 341 -13.37 -0.83 -4.08
CA HIS A 341 -13.74 0.58 -3.88
C HIS A 341 -12.62 1.42 -4.48
N VAL A 342 -12.82 1.98 -5.67
CA VAL A 342 -11.83 2.79 -6.37
C VAL A 342 -12.29 4.24 -6.42
N TRP A 343 -11.53 5.13 -5.81
CA TRP A 343 -11.76 6.57 -5.85
C TRP A 343 -10.93 7.18 -6.98
N SER A 344 -11.53 8.02 -7.80
CA SER A 344 -10.89 8.62 -8.97
C SER A 344 -11.23 10.09 -9.14
N GLU A 345 -10.27 10.86 -9.66
CA GLU A 345 -10.46 12.19 -10.21
C GLU A 345 -9.94 12.18 -11.65
N ARG A 346 -10.81 11.77 -12.60
CA ARG A 346 -10.48 11.38 -13.99
C ARG A 346 -9.59 10.13 -14.11
N VAL A 347 -8.69 9.92 -13.16
CA VAL A 347 -7.85 8.73 -12.96
C VAL A 347 -7.93 8.26 -11.51
N PRO A 348 -7.67 6.99 -11.19
CA PRO A 348 -7.67 6.52 -9.80
C PRO A 348 -6.70 7.31 -8.91
N ILE A 349 -7.18 7.77 -7.76
CA ILE A 349 -6.43 8.52 -6.74
C ILE A 349 -6.31 7.78 -5.41
N ALA A 350 -7.24 6.86 -5.12
CA ALA A 350 -7.18 6.00 -3.93
C ALA A 350 -8.03 4.75 -4.10
N VAL A 351 -7.78 3.75 -3.26
CA VAL A 351 -8.54 2.51 -3.17
C VAL A 351 -8.87 2.25 -1.70
N GLY A 352 -9.97 1.56 -1.45
CA GLY A 352 -10.39 1.15 -0.13
C GLY A 352 -11.65 1.88 0.34
N VAL A 353 -12.21 1.37 1.44
CA VAL A 353 -13.50 1.86 1.97
C VAL A 353 -13.38 3.27 2.53
N VAL A 354 -12.29 3.57 3.25
CA VAL A 354 -12.11 4.88 3.92
C VAL A 354 -10.68 5.42 3.74
N PRO A 355 -10.26 5.74 2.50
CA PRO A 355 -8.90 6.23 2.26
C PRO A 355 -8.73 7.70 2.65
N VAL A 356 -7.48 8.13 2.79
CA VAL A 356 -7.09 9.53 2.97
C VAL A 356 -6.28 9.97 1.75
N VAL A 357 -6.71 11.04 1.08
CA VAL A 357 -6.09 11.57 -0.15
C VAL A 357 -5.57 12.98 0.07
N ALA A 358 -4.50 13.36 -0.64
CA ALA A 358 -4.03 14.73 -0.71
C ALA A 358 -4.64 15.40 -1.95
N LEU A 359 -5.36 16.50 -1.75
CA LEU A 359 -5.97 17.29 -2.83
C LEU A 359 -5.38 18.70 -2.81
N THR A 360 -5.13 19.27 -3.99
CA THR A 360 -4.60 20.63 -4.12
C THR A 360 -5.68 21.67 -3.83
N ALA A 361 -5.31 22.93 -3.60
CA ALA A 361 -6.31 24.00 -3.47
C ALA A 361 -7.16 24.09 -4.75
N GLY A 362 -8.48 23.98 -4.61
CA GLY A 362 -9.40 23.93 -5.75
C GLY A 362 -10.66 23.11 -5.49
N SER A 363 -11.44 22.90 -6.56
CA SER A 363 -12.62 22.04 -6.53
C SER A 363 -12.31 20.73 -7.26
N HIS A 364 -12.56 19.63 -6.57
CA HIS A 364 -12.27 18.27 -7.02
C HIS A 364 -13.57 17.49 -7.18
N GLN A 365 -13.78 16.86 -8.33
CA GLN A 365 -14.85 15.89 -8.54
C GLN A 365 -14.28 14.50 -8.35
N VAL A 366 -14.61 13.88 -7.22
CA VAL A 366 -14.11 12.56 -6.86
C VAL A 366 -15.22 11.53 -7.05
N THR A 367 -14.95 10.51 -7.86
CA THR A 367 -15.88 9.42 -8.16
C THR A 367 -15.42 8.14 -7.49
N LEU A 368 -16.25 7.59 -6.61
CA LEU A 368 -16.15 6.23 -6.12
C LEU A 368 -16.74 5.28 -7.17
N THR A 369 -16.01 4.23 -7.52
CA THR A 369 -16.49 3.07 -8.28
C THR A 369 -16.41 1.87 -7.35
N VAL A 370 -17.54 1.22 -7.11
CA VAL A 370 -17.58 -0.06 -6.40
C VAL A 370 -17.83 -1.20 -7.36
N THR A 371 -17.24 -2.36 -7.07
CA THR A 371 -17.42 -3.59 -7.86
C THR A 371 -17.93 -4.69 -6.93
N ASP A 372 -19.00 -5.39 -7.30
CA ASP A 372 -19.54 -6.52 -6.53
C ASP A 372 -18.81 -7.83 -6.82
N GLY A 373 -19.20 -8.89 -6.10
CA GLY A 373 -18.66 -10.25 -6.21
C GLY A 373 -18.74 -10.87 -7.60
N ASP A 374 -19.65 -10.38 -8.42
CA ASP A 374 -19.98 -10.87 -9.75
C ASP A 374 -19.37 -9.98 -10.86
N GLY A 375 -18.59 -8.96 -10.49
CA GLY A 375 -17.93 -8.03 -11.39
C GLY A 375 -18.82 -6.90 -11.93
N ALA A 376 -20.07 -6.75 -11.47
CA ALA A 376 -20.85 -5.57 -11.81
C ALA A 376 -20.37 -4.37 -11.00
N THR A 377 -20.52 -3.18 -11.58
CA THR A 377 -19.99 -1.95 -11.02
C THR A 377 -21.06 -0.89 -10.87
N MET A 378 -20.87 -0.02 -9.89
CA MET A 378 -21.67 1.19 -9.72
C MET A 378 -20.77 2.32 -9.25
N THR A 379 -21.18 3.55 -9.55
CA THR A 379 -20.40 4.74 -9.22
C THR A 379 -21.22 5.76 -8.46
N ASP A 380 -20.56 6.52 -7.59
CA ASP A 380 -21.11 7.72 -6.96
C ASP A 380 -20.05 8.84 -6.93
N THR A 381 -20.47 10.09 -7.11
CA THR A 381 -19.56 11.23 -7.29
C THR A 381 -19.85 12.31 -6.26
N ILE A 382 -18.79 12.73 -5.55
CA ILE A 382 -18.81 13.85 -4.61
C ILE A 382 -17.95 15.00 -5.11
N THR A 383 -18.28 16.21 -4.66
CA THR A 383 -17.46 17.40 -4.87
C THR A 383 -16.76 17.76 -3.57
N ILE A 384 -15.44 17.92 -3.63
CA ILE A 384 -14.61 18.36 -2.51
C ILE A 384 -14.04 19.73 -2.86
N VAL A 385 -14.10 20.66 -1.92
CA VAL A 385 -13.53 22.01 -2.09
C VAL A 385 -12.40 22.19 -1.08
N VAL A 386 -11.18 22.35 -1.58
CA VAL A 386 -10.01 22.68 -0.79
C VAL A 386 -9.76 24.18 -0.88
N THR A 387 -9.84 24.88 0.24
CA THR A 387 -9.52 26.30 0.31
C THR A 387 -8.09 26.50 0.80
N PRO A 388 -7.34 27.47 0.23
CA PRO A 388 -6.04 27.85 0.76
C PRO A 388 -6.17 28.39 2.20
N PRO A 389 -5.07 28.43 2.99
CA PRO A 389 -5.12 28.96 4.34
C PRO A 389 -5.67 30.38 4.34
N GLU A 390 -6.55 30.69 5.29
CA GLU A 390 -6.89 32.08 5.59
C GLU A 390 -5.62 32.77 6.07
N ARG A 391 -4.93 33.46 5.15
CA ARG A 391 -3.87 34.37 5.53
C ARG A 391 -4.57 35.47 6.35
N PRO A 392 -4.18 35.73 7.62
CA PRO A 392 -4.54 36.99 8.23
C PRO A 392 -4.07 38.06 7.24
N GLY A 393 -4.99 38.90 6.75
CA GLY A 393 -4.62 40.01 5.89
C GLY A 393 -3.45 40.78 6.54
N PRO A 394 -2.63 41.52 5.78
CA PRO A 394 -1.64 42.39 6.41
C PRO A 394 -2.37 43.16 7.51
N LEU A 395 -1.89 43.04 8.75
CA LEU A 395 -2.40 43.81 9.90
C LEU A 395 -2.72 45.19 9.35
N SER A 396 -4.00 45.52 9.28
CA SER A 396 -4.45 46.85 8.87
C SER A 396 -3.55 47.81 9.60
N LYS A 397 -2.80 48.62 8.83
CA LYS A 397 -1.84 49.63 9.28
C LYS A 397 -2.18 50.05 10.72
N PRO A 398 -1.24 50.00 11.68
CA PRO A 398 -1.53 50.45 13.04
C PRO A 398 -2.27 51.79 12.94
N PRO A 399 -3.36 52.00 13.68
CA PRO A 399 -4.13 53.23 13.58
C PRO A 399 -3.14 54.39 13.58
N GLU A 400 -3.24 55.28 12.58
CA GLU A 400 -2.40 56.45 12.56
C GLU A 400 -2.42 57.06 13.95
N PRO A 401 -1.26 57.49 14.51
CA PRO A 401 -1.26 58.17 15.79
C PRO A 401 -2.34 59.22 15.73
N ILE A 402 -3.32 59.17 16.65
CA ILE A 402 -4.30 60.22 16.79
C ILE A 402 -3.48 61.47 17.05
N VAL A 403 -3.31 62.30 16.02
CA VAL A 403 -2.80 63.65 16.20
C VAL A 403 -3.86 64.32 17.06
N PRO A 404 -3.56 64.70 18.32
CA PRO A 404 -4.54 65.40 19.13
C PRO A 404 -4.97 66.66 18.38
N PRO A 405 -6.27 67.02 18.41
CA PRO A 405 -6.73 68.22 17.73
C PRO A 405 -5.89 69.41 18.23
N ALA A 406 -5.45 70.24 17.28
CA ALA A 406 -4.74 71.47 17.59
C ALA A 406 -5.52 72.26 18.66
N PRO A 407 -4.84 72.82 19.69
CA PRO A 407 -5.52 73.56 20.73
C PRO A 407 -6.34 74.70 20.12
N PRO A 408 -7.54 75.00 20.65
CA PRO A 408 -8.39 76.05 20.13
C PRO A 408 -7.63 77.38 20.13
N GLN A 409 -7.69 78.11 19.01
CA GLN A 409 -7.13 79.46 18.93
C GLN A 409 -7.81 80.36 19.98
N PRO A 410 -7.04 81.22 20.67
CA PRO A 410 -7.62 82.13 21.66
C PRO A 410 -8.55 83.15 20.98
N PRO A 411 -9.65 83.56 21.64
CA PRO A 411 -10.53 84.60 21.12
C PRO A 411 -9.81 85.95 21.04
N PRO A 412 -10.23 86.87 20.14
CA PRO A 412 -9.61 88.18 20.00
C PRO A 412 -9.77 89.01 21.28
N PRO A 413 -8.81 89.88 21.63
CA PRO A 413 -8.85 90.63 22.87
C PRO A 413 -10.00 91.66 22.87
N GLY A 414 -10.81 91.61 23.92
CA GLY A 414 -11.76 92.67 24.28
C GLY A 414 -11.08 93.83 25.04
N PRO A 415 -11.79 94.95 25.26
CA PRO A 415 -11.20 96.20 25.76
C PRO A 415 -10.62 96.07 27.17
N VAL A 416 -9.48 96.74 27.40
CA VAL A 416 -8.73 96.77 28.65
C VAL A 416 -9.41 97.66 29.69
N GLU A 417 -9.61 97.14 30.91
CA GLU A 417 -10.08 97.89 32.08
C GLU A 417 -9.00 97.90 33.20
N PRO A 418 -8.85 98.98 34.02
CA PRO A 418 -7.67 99.20 34.87
C PRO A 418 -7.69 98.40 36.20
N PRO A 419 -6.55 98.33 36.92
CA PRO A 419 -6.35 97.35 38.00
C PRO A 419 -6.93 97.79 39.34
N SER A 420 -7.16 96.81 40.22
CA SER A 420 -7.47 97.00 41.64
C SER A 420 -6.75 95.96 42.53
N PRO A 421 -6.53 96.28 43.83
CA PRO A 421 -5.24 96.10 44.51
C PRO A 421 -5.08 94.76 45.27
N PRO A 422 -3.86 94.44 45.79
CA PRO A 422 -3.47 93.08 46.14
C PRO A 422 -3.71 92.74 47.62
N ALA A 423 -3.81 91.44 47.91
CA ALA A 423 -3.57 90.84 49.23
C ALA A 423 -3.43 89.31 49.10
N PRO A 424 -2.93 88.58 50.12
CA PRO A 424 -1.67 88.73 50.87
C PRO A 424 -0.81 87.43 50.75
N PRO A 425 0.40 87.34 51.33
CA PRO A 425 1.38 86.32 50.95
C PRO A 425 1.21 84.97 51.68
N VAL A 426 1.52 83.89 50.97
CA VAL A 426 1.64 82.52 51.53
C VAL A 426 3.13 82.17 51.68
N PRO A 427 3.55 81.54 52.80
CA PRO A 427 4.96 81.45 53.23
C PRO A 427 5.83 80.43 52.46
N PRO A 428 7.18 80.55 52.53
CA PRO A 428 8.12 79.78 51.71
C PRO A 428 8.73 78.59 52.47
N VAL A 429 9.01 77.48 51.76
CA VAL A 429 9.93 76.41 52.19
C VAL A 429 10.55 75.79 50.90
N PRO A 430 11.76 75.21 50.91
CA PRO A 430 12.95 75.77 50.26
C PRO A 430 13.40 74.97 49.02
N LEU A 431 14.19 75.62 48.18
CA LEU A 431 14.87 75.08 47.00
C LEU A 431 16.22 74.45 47.38
N GLU A 432 16.55 73.28 46.82
CA GLU A 432 17.94 72.81 46.66
C GLU A 432 18.03 71.62 45.64
N PRO A 433 19.23 71.29 45.09
CA PRO A 433 19.66 71.66 43.73
C PRO A 433 19.79 70.43 42.79
N PRO A 434 20.19 70.59 41.49
CA PRO A 434 19.82 69.65 40.42
C PRO A 434 20.77 68.44 40.35
N PRO A 435 20.30 67.27 39.89
CA PRO A 435 21.19 66.14 39.67
C PRO A 435 21.87 66.16 38.29
N SER A 436 23.18 65.97 38.34
CA SER A 436 24.11 65.68 37.24
C SER A 436 24.10 64.19 36.89
N ASP A 437 24.43 63.85 35.64
CA ASP A 437 24.51 62.50 35.07
C ASP A 437 25.90 62.32 34.40
N PRO A 438 26.36 61.12 34.00
CA PRO A 438 26.49 59.82 34.68
C PRO A 438 27.96 59.32 34.73
N LEU A 439 28.26 58.32 35.58
CA LEU A 439 29.38 57.37 35.42
C LEU A 439 29.03 56.03 36.12
N ASP A 440 29.22 54.91 35.43
CA ASP A 440 28.84 53.53 35.81
C ASP A 440 29.44 53.00 37.13
N PRO A 441 28.70 52.15 37.88
CA PRO A 441 29.22 51.30 38.96
C PRO A 441 29.11 49.76 38.69
N PRO A 442 29.71 48.91 39.54
CA PRO A 442 30.41 47.68 39.13
C PRO A 442 29.70 46.33 39.42
N LEU A 443 30.37 45.24 38.99
CA LEU A 443 30.04 43.80 39.13
C LEU A 443 29.75 43.32 40.57
N PRO A 444 28.82 42.35 40.78
CA PRO A 444 28.65 41.65 42.05
C PRO A 444 29.31 40.26 42.10
N THR A 445 29.67 39.88 43.33
CA THR A 445 30.37 38.67 43.80
C THR A 445 29.44 37.61 44.41
N ASP A 446 29.60 36.34 43.97
CA ASP A 446 29.54 35.04 44.71
C ASP A 446 28.24 34.55 45.43
N PRO A 447 28.13 33.27 45.90
CA PRO A 447 28.31 31.97 45.24
C PRO A 447 27.07 31.03 45.36
N LEU A 448 27.10 29.93 44.60
CA LEU A 448 26.12 28.82 44.56
C LEU A 448 26.13 27.93 45.82
N GLU A 449 24.94 27.60 46.33
CA GLU A 449 24.73 26.47 47.25
C GLU A 449 24.64 25.11 46.49
N PRO A 450 25.15 24.01 47.08
CA PRO A 450 25.18 22.68 46.46
C PRO A 450 23.95 21.80 46.77
N PRO A 451 23.62 20.81 45.92
CA PRO A 451 22.50 19.88 46.14
C PRO A 451 22.81 18.76 47.15
N THR A 452 21.77 18.39 47.89
CA THR A 452 21.73 17.39 48.98
C THR A 452 21.86 15.95 48.46
N ARG A 453 22.74 15.16 49.08
CA ARG A 453 22.86 13.69 48.98
C ARG A 453 21.95 13.01 50.01
N LEU A 454 21.56 11.76 49.73
CA LEU A 454 21.63 10.55 50.60
C LEU A 454 20.92 9.36 49.89
N PRO A 455 21.18 8.08 50.21
CA PRO A 455 22.47 7.39 50.31
C PRO A 455 22.51 6.07 49.49
N ILE A 456 23.72 5.68 49.10
CA ILE A 456 24.06 4.35 48.56
C ILE A 456 24.26 3.40 49.75
N ARG A 457 23.61 2.22 49.69
CA ARG A 457 23.99 1.05 50.49
C ARG A 457 25.16 0.35 49.81
N ASP A 458 26.20 0.16 50.60
CA ASP A 458 27.38 -0.64 50.35
C ASP A 458 27.05 -2.08 50.78
N ASP A 459 27.03 -3.02 49.83
CA ASP A 459 27.24 -4.44 50.12
C ASP A 459 28.32 -4.90 49.13
N GLY A 460 29.52 -5.06 49.66
CA GLY A 460 30.69 -5.52 48.92
C GLY A 460 30.55 -6.96 48.46
N MET A 461 31.20 -7.26 47.33
CA MET A 461 32.09 -8.41 47.13
C MET A 461 32.64 -8.37 45.70
N ARG A 462 33.94 -8.05 45.58
CA ARG A 462 34.82 -8.51 44.48
C ARG A 462 35.46 -9.85 44.92
N PRO A 463 36.28 -10.52 44.08
CA PRO A 463 36.15 -10.86 42.66
C PRO A 463 36.43 -12.35 42.43
N PHE A 464 36.18 -12.89 41.23
CA PHE A 464 37.05 -13.97 40.71
C PHE A 464 37.22 -13.85 39.19
N ARG A 465 38.48 -13.70 38.78
CA ARG A 465 38.98 -14.03 37.44
C ARG A 465 39.03 -15.55 37.32
N ARG A 466 38.58 -16.10 36.19
CA ARG A 466 39.46 -16.62 35.12
C ARG A 466 38.66 -16.78 33.85
#